data_AF-A0A316LX04-F1
#
_entry.id   AF-A0A316LX04-F1
#
_cell.length_a   1.000
_cell.length_b   1.000
_cell.length_c   1.000
_cell.angle_alpha   90.00
_cell.angle_beta   90.00
_cell.angle_gamma   90.00
#
_symmetry.space_group_name_H-M   'P 1'
#
loop_
_entity.id
_entity.type
_entity.pdbx_description
1 polymer ?
#
loop_
_entity_poly.entity_id
_entity_poly.type
_entity_poly.pdbx_seq_one_letter_code
_entity_poly.pdbx_strand_id
1 'polypeptide(L)'
;MDIKILVSAHKKYRMPTDHMYIPVHVGKEGKEDLGYVGDNTGDNISITNPRLCELTGIYWAWKNLQADYIGLVHYRRHFTTKNVFKRLVCKDKFQLIASQKEIEKVLCTTDVIVP
;
A
#
# COMPACT_ATOMS: atom_id res chain seq x y z
N MET A 1 -2.57 -5.21 16.22
CA MET A 1 -1.79 -5.78 15.10
C MET A 1 -1.20 -4.57 14.38
N ASP A 2 0.12 -4.50 14.24
CA ASP A 2 0.76 -3.46 13.43
C ASP A 2 0.67 -3.87 11.95
N ILE A 3 -0.14 -3.14 11.18
CA ILE A 3 -0.42 -3.41 9.77
C ILE A 3 0.12 -2.25 8.95
N LYS A 4 0.97 -2.56 7.97
CA LYS A 4 1.54 -1.58 7.03
C LYS A 4 1.27 -2.02 5.60
N ILE A 5 0.38 -1.34 4.91
CA ILE A 5 0.07 -1.57 3.50
C ILE A 5 0.72 -0.47 2.68
N LEU A 6 1.73 -0.83 1.89
CA LEU A 6 2.38 0.10 0.97
C LEU A 6 1.44 0.43 -0.19
N VAL A 7 1.27 1.72 -0.46
CA VAL A 7 0.61 2.22 -1.65
C VAL A 7 1.69 2.60 -2.66
N SER A 8 1.99 1.65 -3.56
CA SER A 8 3.01 1.82 -4.59
C SER A 8 2.58 2.86 -5.63
N ALA A 9 3.33 3.97 -5.69
CA ALA A 9 3.08 5.10 -6.55
C ALA A 9 4.34 5.49 -7.34
N HIS A 10 4.15 5.89 -8.60
CA HIS A 10 5.20 6.49 -9.44
C HIS A 10 4.84 7.91 -9.89
N LYS A 11 3.76 8.47 -9.34
CA LYS A 11 3.31 9.86 -9.53
C LYS A 11 2.40 10.28 -8.40
N LYS A 12 2.21 11.59 -8.21
CA LYS A 12 1.26 12.12 -7.21
C LYS A 12 -0.15 11.62 -7.50
N TYR A 13 -0.83 11.19 -6.44
CA TYR A 13 -2.20 10.71 -6.49
C TYR A 13 -2.95 10.94 -5.18
N ARG A 14 -4.27 10.81 -5.21
CA ARG A 14 -5.11 10.80 -3.99
C ARG A 14 -4.77 9.56 -3.18
N MET A 15 -4.40 9.72 -1.91
CA MET A 15 -4.00 8.62 -1.03
C MET A 15 -5.10 8.29 -0.01
N PRO A 16 -5.23 7.00 0.40
CA PRO A 16 -6.11 6.62 1.50
C PRO A 16 -5.75 7.40 2.77
N THR A 17 -6.76 7.71 3.59
CA THR A 17 -6.57 8.50 4.81
C THR A 17 -6.26 7.65 6.03
N ASP A 18 -6.51 6.34 5.96
CA ASP A 18 -6.24 5.41 7.05
C ASP A 18 -4.72 5.20 7.18
N HIS A 19 -4.21 5.31 8.41
CA HIS A 19 -2.77 5.34 8.72
C HIS A 19 -2.02 4.07 8.36
N MET A 20 -2.71 2.92 8.23
CA MET A 20 -2.06 1.69 7.77
C MET A 20 -1.56 1.79 6.33
N TYR A 21 -2.10 2.71 5.52
CA TYR A 21 -1.67 2.91 4.13
C TYR A 21 -0.50 3.89 4.07
N ILE A 22 0.65 3.40 3.62
CA ILE A 22 1.88 4.17 3.53
C ILE A 22 2.15 4.46 2.05
N PRO A 23 2.00 5.70 1.56
CA PRO A 23 2.40 6.06 0.21
C PRO A 23 3.91 5.87 0.03
N VAL A 24 4.29 5.08 -0.97
CA VAL A 24 5.70 4.82 -1.30
C VAL A 24 5.94 5.16 -2.77
N HIS A 25 6.94 6.02 -3.01
CA HIS A 25 7.45 6.28 -4.35
C HIS A 25 8.35 5.10 -4.76
N VAL A 26 7.82 4.23 -5.62
CA VAL A 26 8.58 3.08 -6.15
C VAL A 26 9.45 3.46 -7.34
N GLY A 27 10.65 2.89 -7.39
CA GLY A 27 11.69 3.27 -8.32
C GLY A 27 12.03 4.76 -8.20
N LYS A 28 12.10 5.30 -6.98
CA LYS A 28 12.43 6.71 -6.74
C LYS A 28 13.86 7.05 -7.18
N GLU A 29 14.76 6.06 -7.28
CA GLU A 29 16.15 6.30 -7.65
C GLU A 29 16.27 7.14 -8.93
N GLY A 30 16.94 8.29 -8.83
CA GLY A 30 17.10 9.25 -9.93
C GLY A 30 15.83 9.98 -10.39
N LYS A 31 14.72 9.95 -9.64
CA LYS A 31 13.45 10.63 -9.97
C LYS A 31 13.13 11.79 -9.03
N GLU A 32 12.29 12.70 -9.52
CA GLU A 32 11.77 13.82 -8.74
C GLU A 32 10.99 13.37 -7.49
N ASP A 33 11.06 14.18 -6.44
CA ASP A 33 10.38 13.88 -5.20
C ASP A 33 8.86 14.11 -5.31
N LEU A 34 8.08 13.07 -4.99
CA LEU A 34 6.62 13.13 -4.97
C LEU A 34 6.09 13.57 -3.59
N GLY A 35 6.96 13.73 -2.59
CA GLY A 35 6.57 13.96 -1.20
C GLY A 35 6.11 12.68 -0.50
N TYR A 36 6.47 11.52 -1.05
CA TYR A 36 6.24 10.20 -0.46
C TYR A 36 7.57 9.61 0.01
N VAL A 37 7.49 8.65 0.93
CA VAL A 37 8.66 7.86 1.31
C VAL A 37 9.18 7.16 0.07
N GLY A 38 10.50 7.25 -0.15
CA GLY A 38 11.14 6.62 -1.29
C GLY A 38 11.54 5.18 -1.00
N ASP A 39 11.32 4.29 -1.96
CA ASP A 39 11.88 2.93 -1.90
C ASP A 39 13.40 2.91 -2.12
N ASN A 40 14.07 4.06 -2.25
CA ASN A 40 15.51 4.22 -2.46
C ASN A 40 16.28 4.62 -1.19
N THR A 41 15.72 4.34 -0.02
CA THR A 41 16.33 4.65 1.29
C THR A 41 16.66 3.37 2.05
N GLY A 42 17.64 3.40 2.95
CA GLY A 42 18.07 2.19 3.67
C GLY A 42 18.54 1.07 2.73
N ASP A 43 18.30 -0.19 3.10
CA ASP A 43 18.56 -1.34 2.21
C ASP A 43 17.47 -1.41 1.14
N ASN A 44 17.89 -1.29 -0.12
CA ASN A 44 16.96 -1.16 -1.22
C ASN A 44 17.50 -1.67 -2.56
N ILE A 45 16.56 -1.88 -3.48
CA ILE A 45 16.80 -2.26 -4.88
C ILE A 45 16.06 -1.32 -5.85
N SER A 46 15.83 -0.06 -5.46
CA SER A 46 14.99 0.90 -6.21
C SER A 46 15.42 1.06 -7.67
N ILE A 47 16.74 1.05 -7.94
CA ILE A 47 17.32 1.13 -9.29
C ILE A 47 16.84 0.01 -10.24
N THR A 48 16.36 -1.10 -9.70
CA THR A 48 15.86 -2.24 -10.48
C THR A 48 14.37 -2.16 -10.82
N ASN A 49 13.66 -1.11 -10.39
CA ASN A 49 12.23 -0.90 -10.64
C ASN A 49 11.84 -0.99 -12.13
N PRO A 50 12.64 -0.55 -13.12
CA PRO A 50 12.30 -0.75 -14.54
C PRO A 50 12.09 -2.22 -14.94
N ARG A 51 12.64 -3.17 -14.17
CA ARG A 51 12.51 -4.62 -14.39
C ARG A 51 11.59 -5.30 -13.37
N LEU A 52 11.64 -4.86 -12.12
CA LEU A 52 10.95 -5.50 -10.99
C LEU A 52 9.64 -4.82 -10.57
N CYS A 53 9.36 -3.63 -11.12
CA CYS A 53 8.17 -2.85 -10.83
C CYS A 53 7.93 -2.72 -9.31
N GLU A 54 6.69 -2.96 -8.85
CA GLU A 54 6.29 -2.77 -7.45
C GLU A 54 7.01 -3.70 -6.46
N LEU A 55 7.76 -4.71 -6.94
CA LEU A 55 8.57 -5.57 -6.08
C LEU A 55 9.70 -4.80 -5.37
N THR A 56 10.15 -3.67 -5.92
CA THR A 56 11.14 -2.84 -5.21
C THR A 56 10.54 -2.24 -3.94
N GLY A 57 9.26 -1.87 -3.97
CA GLY A 57 8.53 -1.37 -2.80
C GLY A 57 8.37 -2.43 -1.71
N ILE A 58 7.98 -3.66 -2.07
CA ILE A 58 7.84 -4.73 -1.07
C ILE A 58 9.19 -5.18 -0.49
N TYR A 59 10.25 -5.20 -1.31
CA TYR A 59 11.61 -5.45 -0.82
C TYR A 59 12.01 -4.38 0.20
N TRP A 60 11.81 -3.12 -0.13
CA TRP A 60 12.12 -2.00 0.77
C TRP A 60 11.34 -2.12 2.09
N ALA A 61 10.05 -2.46 2.03
CA ALA A 61 9.24 -2.69 3.23
C ALA A 61 9.83 -3.79 4.12
N TRP A 62 10.16 -4.93 3.51
CA TRP A 62 10.73 -6.07 4.22
C TRP A 62 12.03 -5.71 4.96
N LYS A 63 12.88 -4.88 4.35
CA LYS A 63 14.17 -4.51 4.93
C LYS A 63 14.11 -3.39 5.96
N ASN A 64 13.16 -2.45 5.79
CA ASN A 64 13.20 -1.18 6.51
C ASN A 64 12.00 -0.95 7.44
N LEU A 65 10.95 -1.78 7.38
CA LEU A 65 9.78 -1.68 8.26
C LEU A 65 9.71 -2.86 9.22
N GLN A 66 9.37 -2.56 10.47
CA GLN A 66 8.90 -3.54 11.45
C GLN A 66 7.38 -3.46 11.50
N ALA A 67 6.68 -4.58 11.29
CA ALA A 67 5.23 -4.71 11.39
C ALA A 67 4.85 -6.20 11.52
N ASP A 68 3.67 -6.47 12.07
CA ASP A 68 3.11 -7.83 12.11
C ASP A 68 2.67 -8.28 10.70
N TYR A 69 2.13 -7.34 9.91
CA TYR A 69 1.69 -7.58 8.53
C TYR A 69 2.20 -6.49 7.59
N ILE A 70 2.84 -6.92 6.50
CA ILE A 70 3.24 -6.06 5.38
C ILE A 70 2.37 -6.40 4.16
N GLY A 71 1.71 -5.38 3.63
CA GLY A 71 0.89 -5.47 2.42
C GLY A 71 1.39 -4.55 1.31
N LEU A 72 0.92 -4.80 0.10
CA LEU A 72 1.22 -3.98 -1.07
C LEU A 72 -0.06 -3.80 -1.90
N VAL A 73 -0.35 -2.55 -2.25
CA VAL A 73 -1.41 -2.17 -3.19
C VAL A 73 -0.86 -1.16 -4.20
N HIS A 74 -1.47 -1.10 -5.37
CA HIS A 74 -1.14 -0.10 -6.38
C HIS A 74 -1.90 1.20 -6.09
N TYR A 75 -1.34 2.36 -6.39
CA TYR A 75 -1.93 3.68 -6.06
C TYR A 75 -3.37 3.94 -6.57
N ARG A 76 -3.89 3.11 -7.49
CA ARG A 76 -5.28 3.17 -8.00
C ARG A 76 -6.14 1.94 -7.71
N ARG A 77 -5.58 0.89 -7.12
CA ARG A 77 -6.26 -0.39 -6.89
C ARG A 77 -6.02 -0.81 -5.45
N HIS A 78 -7.08 -0.79 -4.65
CA HIS A 78 -7.04 -1.05 -3.22
C HIS A 78 -7.99 -2.19 -2.89
N PHE A 79 -7.81 -2.84 -1.74
CA PHE A 79 -8.82 -3.71 -1.18
C PHE A 79 -10.09 -2.91 -0.87
N THR A 80 -11.24 -3.54 -1.09
CA THR A 80 -12.54 -2.87 -0.91
C THR A 80 -13.26 -3.39 0.33
N THR A 81 -14.05 -2.51 0.95
CA THR A 81 -14.95 -2.85 2.05
C THR A 81 -15.87 -4.00 1.67
N LYS A 82 -16.09 -4.94 2.62
CA LYS A 82 -17.09 -6.01 2.48
C LYS A 82 -18.51 -5.51 2.77
N ASN A 83 -18.69 -4.27 3.23
CA ASN A 83 -20.00 -3.72 3.56
C ASN A 83 -20.85 -3.50 2.30
N VAL A 84 -21.83 -4.37 2.10
CA VAL A 84 -22.73 -4.37 0.94
C VAL A 84 -23.49 -3.05 0.81
N PHE A 85 -23.98 -2.50 1.92
CA PHE A 85 -24.70 -1.23 1.93
C PHE A 85 -23.82 -0.06 1.46
N LYS A 86 -22.58 0.05 1.99
CA LYS A 86 -21.62 1.06 1.51
C LYS A 86 -21.36 0.91 0.02
N ARG A 87 -21.18 -0.32 -0.47
CA ARG A 87 -20.94 -0.59 -1.91
C ARG A 87 -22.11 -0.19 -2.81
N LEU A 88 -23.34 -0.23 -2.31
CA LEU A 88 -24.54 0.19 -3.03
C LEU A 88 -24.72 1.72 -3.04
N VAL A 89 -24.43 2.38 -1.92
CA VAL A 89 -24.73 3.81 -1.73
C VAL A 89 -23.58 4.72 -2.16
N CYS A 90 -22.32 4.33 -1.92
CA CYS A 90 -21.16 5.15 -2.23
C CYS A 90 -20.80 5.08 -3.72
N LYS A 91 -20.91 6.22 -4.41
CA LYS A 91 -20.46 6.36 -5.81
C LYS A 91 -18.94 6.56 -5.93
N ASP A 92 -18.31 7.19 -4.94
CA ASP A 92 -16.86 7.37 -4.91
C ASP A 92 -16.18 6.08 -4.45
N LYS A 93 -15.48 5.40 -5.37
CA LYS A 93 -14.70 4.18 -5.08
C LYS A 93 -13.67 4.40 -3.98
N PHE A 94 -13.21 5.63 -3.76
CA PHE A 94 -12.25 5.95 -2.72
C PHE A 94 -12.84 5.80 -1.30
N GLN A 95 -14.16 5.99 -1.16
CA GLN A 95 -14.87 5.74 0.10
C GLN A 95 -15.08 4.24 0.38
N LEU A 96 -14.83 3.39 -0.62
CA LEU A 96 -14.94 1.94 -0.51
C LEU A 96 -13.62 1.27 -0.16
N ILE A 97 -12.52 2.02 0.01
CA ILE A 97 -11.23 1.46 0.43
C ILE A 97 -11.39 0.83 1.82
N ALA A 98 -10.92 -0.40 1.98
CA ALA A 98 -11.00 -1.13 3.23
C ALA A 98 -10.24 -0.40 4.34
N SER A 99 -10.91 -0.18 5.47
CA SER A 99 -10.30 0.41 6.67
C SER A 99 -9.44 -0.60 7.44
N GLN A 100 -8.56 -0.12 8.32
CA GLN A 100 -7.73 -0.96 9.18
C GLN A 100 -8.59 -1.94 9.97
N LYS A 101 -9.69 -1.47 10.57
CA LYS A 101 -10.63 -2.33 11.32
C LYS A 101 -11.20 -3.49 10.49
N GLU A 102 -11.45 -3.27 9.20
CA GLU A 102 -11.95 -4.31 8.31
C GLU A 102 -10.87 -5.32 7.94
N ILE A 103 -9.64 -4.85 7.69
CA ILE A 103 -8.49 -5.70 7.40
C ILE A 103 -8.14 -6.56 8.62
N GLU A 104 -8.04 -5.95 9.81
CA GLU A 104 -7.81 -6.64 11.08
C GLU A 104 -8.82 -7.78 11.31
N LYS A 105 -10.12 -7.50 11.08
CA LYS A 105 -11.17 -8.52 11.24
C LYS A 105 -10.95 -9.73 10.31
N VAL A 106 -10.44 -9.52 9.10
CA VAL A 106 -10.16 -10.61 8.16
C VAL A 106 -8.89 -11.36 8.59
N LEU A 107 -7.85 -10.65 9.03
CA LEU A 107 -6.60 -11.24 9.51
C LEU A 107 -6.77 -12.03 10.82
N CYS A 108 -7.80 -11.76 11.62
CA CYS A 108 -8.14 -12.60 12.77
C CYS A 108 -8.44 -14.07 12.41
N THR A 109 -8.83 -14.35 11.17
CA THR A 109 -9.24 -15.70 10.73
C THR A 109 -8.43 -16.21 9.54
N THR A 110 -7.46 -15.44 9.05
CA THR A 110 -6.69 -15.77 7.84
C THR A 110 -5.26 -15.24 7.96
N ASP A 111 -4.31 -15.97 7.38
CA ASP A 111 -2.89 -15.57 7.40
C ASP A 111 -2.55 -14.60 6.27
N VAL A 112 -3.29 -14.67 5.14
CA VAL A 112 -2.98 -13.94 3.91
C VAL A 112 -4.27 -13.41 3.28
N ILE A 113 -4.22 -12.15 2.81
CA ILE A 113 -5.29 -11.51 2.05
C ILE A 113 -4.79 -11.23 0.62
N VAL A 114 -5.49 -11.76 -0.36
CA VAL A 114 -5.28 -11.53 -1.80
C VAL A 114 -6.64 -11.26 -2.48
N PRO A 115 -6.66 -10.56 -3.63
CA PRO A 115 -7.90 -10.29 -4.38
C PRO A 115 -8.55 -11.54 -4.98
#